data_AF-A0A368TSM5-F1
#
_entry.id   AF-A0A368TSM5-F1
#
_cell.length_a   1.000
_cell.length_b   1.000
_cell.length_c   1.000
_cell.angle_alpha   90.00
_cell.angle_beta   90.00
_cell.angle_gamma   90.00
#
_symmetry.space_group_name_H-M   'P 1'
#
loop_
_entity.id
_entity.type
_entity.pdbx_description
1 polymer ?
#
loop_
_entity_poly.entity_id
_entity_poly.type
_entity_poly.pdbx_seq_one_letter_code
_entity_poly.pdbx_strand_id
1 'polypeptide(L)'
;MSHLLFFPVYAFLLLYALWVFFLAVMSLKRAKDAGTLTFWNKMFGYPVLFVGLLLDFLANTLVLTVLLGELPREGTVTARLKRHNETSTGWRKAVAVWAEQHLDQFDPSGDHI
;
A
#
# COMPACT_ATOMS: atom_id res chain seq x y z
N MET A 1 -14.09 16.51 19.65
CA MET A 1 -13.35 15.51 20.46
C MET A 1 -13.72 14.06 20.13
N SER A 2 -14.90 13.77 19.55
CA SER A 2 -15.31 12.43 19.11
C SER A 2 -14.48 11.84 17.95
N HIS A 3 -14.01 12.66 17.01
CA HIS A 3 -13.31 12.19 15.81
C HIS A 3 -11.94 11.52 16.07
N LEU A 4 -11.25 11.90 17.15
CA LEU A 4 -9.94 11.32 17.52
C LEU A 4 -10.08 9.89 18.08
N LEU A 5 -11.18 9.59 18.77
CA LEU A 5 -11.47 8.24 19.28
C LEU A 5 -11.70 7.25 18.13
N PHE A 6 -12.21 7.72 16.99
CA PHE A 6 -12.43 6.89 15.79
C PHE A 6 -11.21 6.82 14.88
N PHE A 7 -10.14 7.57 15.14
CA PHE A 7 -8.93 7.55 14.31
C PHE A 7 -8.37 6.13 14.09
N PRO A 8 -8.23 5.27 15.12
CA PRO A 8 -7.75 3.90 14.91
C PRO A 8 -8.65 3.08 13.99
N VAL A 9 -9.98 3.29 14.07
CA VAL A 9 -10.96 2.62 13.21
C VAL A 9 -10.80 3.09 11.77
N TYR A 10 -10.69 4.40 11.54
CA TYR A 10 -10.48 4.94 10.19
C TYR A 10 -9.13 4.52 9.61
N ALA A 11 -8.06 4.49 10.42
CA ALA A 11 -6.75 4.03 10.00
C ALA A 11 -6.80 2.55 9.59
N PHE A 12 -7.45 1.70 10.39
CA PHE A 12 -7.65 0.29 10.06
C PHE A 12 -8.44 0.10 8.78
N LEU A 13 -9.58 0.80 8.63
CA LEU A 13 -10.40 0.72 7.42
C LEU A 13 -9.65 1.21 6.17
N LEU A 14 -8.83 2.24 6.31
CA LEU A 14 -8.01 2.76 5.21
C LEU A 14 -6.91 1.77 4.79
N LEU A 15 -6.20 1.16 5.75
CA LEU A 15 -5.21 0.12 5.47
C LEU A 15 -5.87 -1.13 4.86
N TYR A 16 -7.02 -1.54 5.37
CA TYR A 16 -7.78 -2.67 4.83
C TYR A 16 -8.25 -2.39 3.39
N ALA A 17 -8.82 -1.21 3.14
CA ALA A 17 -9.21 -0.79 1.79
C ALA A 17 -8.00 -0.75 0.86
N LEU A 18 -6.87 -0.17 1.29
CA LEU A 18 -5.63 -0.16 0.53
C LEU A 18 -5.18 -1.58 0.18
N TRP A 19 -5.20 -2.51 1.14
CA TRP A 19 -4.83 -3.90 0.90
C TRP A 19 -5.73 -4.58 -0.14
N VAL A 20 -7.05 -4.38 -0.08
CA VAL A 20 -7.99 -4.90 -1.10
C VAL A 20 -7.69 -4.33 -2.49
N PHE A 21 -7.45 -3.01 -2.59
CA PHE A 21 -7.09 -2.38 -3.86
C PHE A 21 -5.72 -2.85 -4.37
N PHE A 22 -4.75 -3.08 -3.48
CA PHE A 22 -3.46 -3.67 -3.82
C PHE A 22 -3.65 -5.05 -4.46
N LEU A 23 -4.45 -5.94 -3.87
CA LEU A 23 -4.76 -7.25 -4.46
C LEU A 23 -5.40 -7.12 -5.85
N ALA A 24 -6.34 -6.19 -6.01
CA ALA A 24 -6.99 -5.94 -7.30
C ALA A 24 -5.99 -5.43 -8.35
N VAL A 25 -5.15 -4.47 -7.99
CA VAL A 25 -4.11 -3.92 -8.87
C VAL A 25 -3.06 -4.97 -9.23
N MET A 26 -2.64 -5.82 -8.30
CA MET A 26 -1.70 -6.91 -8.58
C MET A 26 -2.33 -7.96 -9.51
N SER A 27 -3.64 -8.22 -9.40
CA SER A 27 -4.35 -9.07 -10.36
C SER A 27 -4.35 -8.47 -11.77
N LEU A 28 -4.63 -7.16 -11.89
CA LEU A 28 -4.53 -6.43 -13.16
C LEU A 28 -3.12 -6.47 -13.74
N LYS A 29 -2.10 -6.29 -12.89
CA LYS A 29 -0.69 -6.38 -13.28
C LYS A 29 -0.37 -7.77 -13.83
N ARG A 30 -0.78 -8.86 -13.17
CA ARG A 30 -0.59 -10.23 -13.69
C ARG A 30 -1.26 -10.43 -15.05
N ALA A 31 -2.49 -9.94 -15.23
CA ALA A 31 -3.18 -10.02 -16.52
C ALA A 31 -2.48 -9.19 -17.62
N LYS A 32 -1.92 -8.03 -17.24
CA LYS A 32 -1.08 -7.23 -18.13
C LYS A 32 0.20 -7.98 -18.53
N ASP A 33 0.90 -8.54 -17.56
CA ASP A 33 2.18 -9.24 -17.75
C ASP A 33 2.00 -10.54 -18.56
N ALA A 34 0.85 -11.21 -18.41
CA ALA A 34 0.46 -12.36 -19.22
C ALA A 34 -0.04 -12.00 -20.64
N GLY A 35 -0.14 -10.72 -20.98
CA GLY A 35 -0.62 -10.26 -22.30
C GLY A 35 -2.12 -10.46 -22.55
N THR A 36 -2.92 -10.77 -21.52
CA THR A 36 -4.36 -11.06 -21.64
C THR A 36 -5.25 -9.82 -21.42
N LEU A 37 -4.65 -8.66 -21.18
CA LEU A 37 -5.37 -7.44 -20.83
C LEU A 37 -6.02 -6.77 -22.06
N THR A 38 -7.32 -7.00 -22.22
CA THR A 38 -8.15 -6.39 -23.29
C THR A 38 -8.39 -4.90 -23.08
N PHE A 39 -8.90 -4.21 -24.11
CA PHE A 39 -9.26 -2.79 -24.02
C PHE A 39 -10.28 -2.51 -22.91
N TRP A 40 -11.36 -3.29 -22.84
CA TRP A 40 -12.38 -3.15 -21.80
C TRP A 40 -11.82 -3.38 -20.40
N ASN A 41 -10.92 -4.35 -20.24
CA ASN A 41 -10.25 -4.60 -18.96
C ASN A 41 -9.37 -3.40 -18.53
N LYS A 42 -8.71 -2.72 -19.47
CA LYS A 42 -7.95 -1.48 -19.18
C LYS A 42 -8.89 -0.35 -18.76
N MET A 43 -10.00 -0.17 -19.47
CA MET A 43 -10.95 0.92 -19.20
C MET A 43 -11.54 0.82 -17.79
N PHE A 44 -11.92 -0.37 -17.32
CA PHE A 44 -12.43 -0.57 -15.97
C PHE A 44 -11.33 -0.72 -14.93
N GLY A 45 -10.19 -1.30 -15.32
CA GLY A 45 -9.10 -1.59 -14.40
C GLY A 45 -8.26 -0.38 -14.02
N TYR A 46 -8.02 0.56 -14.93
CA TYR A 46 -7.17 1.73 -14.64
C TYR A 46 -7.78 2.66 -13.58
N PRO A 47 -9.10 2.93 -13.56
CA PRO A 47 -9.72 3.61 -12.43
C PRO A 47 -9.45 2.93 -11.08
N VAL A 48 -9.45 1.60 -11.02
CA VAL A 48 -9.10 0.85 -9.79
C VAL A 48 -7.66 1.14 -9.37
N LEU A 49 -6.72 1.18 -10.32
CA LEU A 49 -5.33 1.59 -10.06
C LEU A 49 -5.24 3.01 -9.50
N PHE A 50 -5.93 3.98 -10.09
CA PHE A 50 -5.91 5.36 -9.61
C PHE A 50 -6.46 5.49 -8.19
N VAL A 51 -7.56 4.81 -7.88
CA VAL A 51 -8.11 4.79 -6.52
C VAL A 51 -7.13 4.12 -5.56
N GLY A 52 -6.51 3.01 -5.95
CA GLY A 52 -5.48 2.35 -5.15
C GLY A 52 -4.31 3.27 -4.82
N LEU A 53 -3.78 3.99 -5.81
CA LEU A 53 -2.68 4.96 -5.62
C LEU A 53 -3.08 6.14 -4.72
N LEU A 54 -4.32 6.61 -4.82
CA LEU A 54 -4.82 7.66 -3.94
C LEU A 54 -4.93 7.16 -2.49
N LEU A 55 -5.48 5.96 -2.28
CA LEU A 55 -5.55 5.34 -0.96
C LEU A 55 -4.16 5.08 -0.38
N ASP A 56 -3.20 4.67 -1.22
CA ASP A 56 -1.81 4.46 -0.85
C ASP A 56 -1.16 5.75 -0.35
N PHE A 57 -1.31 6.84 -1.10
CA PHE A 57 -0.83 8.16 -0.69
C PHE A 57 -1.46 8.63 0.63
N LEU A 58 -2.76 8.44 0.81
CA LEU A 58 -3.48 8.80 2.03
C LEU A 58 -3.03 7.95 3.23
N ALA A 59 -2.89 6.65 3.06
CA ALA A 59 -2.40 5.75 4.11
C ALA A 59 -0.96 6.10 4.50
N ASN A 60 -0.10 6.35 3.51
CA ASN A 60 1.28 6.78 3.70
C ASN A 60 1.39 8.09 4.49
N THR A 61 0.52 9.06 4.19
CA THR A 61 0.55 10.39 4.82
C THR A 61 -0.12 10.41 6.19
N LEU A 62 -1.26 9.73 6.36
CA LEU A 62 -2.06 9.82 7.58
C LEU A 62 -1.70 8.73 8.59
N VAL A 63 -1.66 7.47 8.12
CA VAL A 63 -1.49 6.31 9.00
C VAL A 63 -0.02 6.07 9.29
N LEU A 64 0.81 6.01 8.24
CA LEU A 64 2.24 5.73 8.41
C LEU A 64 2.99 6.87 9.09
N THR A 65 2.49 8.10 9.05
CA THR A 65 3.08 9.20 9.84
C THR A 65 2.89 9.01 11.33
N VAL A 66 1.69 8.62 11.75
CA VAL A 66 1.43 8.29 13.16
C VAL A 66 2.18 7.02 13.54
N LEU A 67 2.13 5.99 12.68
CA LEU A 67 2.75 4.72 12.96
C LEU A 67 4.27 4.86 13.08
N LEU A 68 4.95 5.47 12.09
CA LEU A 68 6.42 5.62 12.02
C LEU A 68 6.97 6.85 12.75
N GLY A 69 6.10 7.72 13.26
CA GLY A 69 6.47 8.93 14.00
C GLY A 69 7.32 9.91 13.18
N GLU A 70 7.07 10.00 11.87
CA GLU A 70 7.77 10.91 10.96
C GLU A 70 6.88 11.27 9.75
N LEU A 71 7.19 12.35 9.03
CA LEU A 71 6.49 12.71 7.79
C LEU A 71 6.99 11.89 6.59
N PRO A 72 6.13 11.61 5.59
CA PRO A 72 6.53 10.88 4.39
C PRO A 72 7.55 11.69 3.57
N ARG A 73 8.54 11.01 2.98
CA ARG A 73 9.39 11.59 1.92
C ARG A 73 9.07 10.99 0.55
N GLU A 74 8.30 9.91 0.55
CA GLU A 74 7.87 9.12 -0.59
C GLU A 74 6.37 9.31 -0.84
N GLY A 75 5.92 9.03 -2.06
CA GLY A 75 4.50 9.11 -2.44
C GLY A 75 3.68 7.89 -2.02
N THR A 76 4.30 6.75 -1.72
CA THR A 76 3.62 5.46 -1.47
C THR A 76 4.08 4.80 -0.18
N VAL A 77 3.21 3.99 0.42
CA VAL A 77 3.53 3.17 1.60
C VAL A 77 4.69 2.24 1.27
N THR A 78 4.64 1.55 0.12
CA THR A 78 5.66 0.58 -0.29
C THR A 78 7.06 1.21 -0.36
N ALA A 79 7.22 2.34 -1.05
CA ALA A 79 8.52 3.00 -1.18
C ALA A 79 9.06 3.47 0.17
N ARG A 80 8.19 3.93 1.07
CA ARG A 80 8.57 4.35 2.41
C ARG A 80 9.01 3.18 3.27
N LEU A 81 8.26 2.08 3.24
CA LEU A 81 8.62 0.86 3.96
C LEU A 81 9.93 0.26 3.44
N LYS A 82 10.19 0.33 2.13
CA LYS A 82 11.44 -0.12 1.50
C LYS A 82 12.65 0.58 2.10
N ARG A 83 12.61 1.91 2.15
CA ARG A 83 13.64 2.71 2.82
C ARG A 83 13.83 2.29 4.28
N HIS A 84 12.75 2.04 5.04
CA HIS A 84 12.89 1.62 6.45
C HIS A 84 13.40 0.18 6.60
N ASN A 85 13.09 -0.72 5.67
CA ASN A 85 13.62 -2.08 5.67
C ASN A 85 15.15 -2.06 5.47
N GLU A 86 15.61 -1.24 4.53
CA GLU A 86 17.02 -1.09 4.15
C GLU A 86 17.84 -0.31 5.20
N THR A 87 17.30 0.81 5.71
CA THR A 87 18.11 1.80 6.45
C THR A 87 17.81 1.91 7.94
N SER A 88 16.65 1.43 8.41
CA SER A 88 16.24 1.62 9.81
C SER A 88 16.56 0.42 10.70
N THR A 89 16.53 0.65 12.01
CA THR A 89 16.65 -0.38 13.03
C THR A 89 15.49 -0.28 14.03
N GLY A 90 15.31 -1.32 14.85
CA GLY A 90 14.26 -1.35 15.88
C GLY A 90 12.85 -1.45 15.29
N TRP A 91 11.89 -0.75 15.90
CA TRP A 91 10.47 -0.93 15.61
C TRP A 91 10.05 -0.45 14.22
N ARG A 92 10.71 0.57 13.64
CA ARG A 92 10.42 1.04 12.26
C ARG A 92 10.74 -0.05 11.24
N LYS A 93 11.86 -0.75 11.44
CA LYS A 93 12.22 -1.93 10.62
C LYS A 93 11.25 -3.08 10.88
N ALA A 94 10.86 -3.33 12.13
CA ALA A 94 9.89 -4.37 12.45
C ALA A 94 8.53 -4.15 11.75
N VAL A 95 8.05 -2.91 11.66
CA VAL A 95 6.84 -2.55 10.91
C VAL A 95 7.02 -2.82 9.41
N ALA A 96 8.16 -2.46 8.83
CA ALA A 96 8.44 -2.70 7.42
C ALA A 96 8.45 -4.21 7.10
N VAL A 97 9.19 -5.00 7.88
CA VAL A 97 9.27 -6.46 7.71
C VAL A 97 7.90 -7.13 7.91
N TRP A 98 7.11 -6.68 8.88
CA TRP A 98 5.76 -7.21 9.09
C TRP A 98 4.83 -6.92 7.89
N ALA A 99 4.92 -5.73 7.30
CA ALA A 99 4.12 -5.37 6.13
C ALA A 99 4.57 -6.13 4.87
N GLU A 100 5.87 -6.28 4.66
CA GLU A 100 6.50 -7.03 3.56
C GLU A 100 5.94 -8.47 3.47
N GLN A 101 5.87 -9.18 4.59
CA GLN A 101 5.33 -10.54 4.68
C GLN A 101 3.90 -10.69 4.13
N HIS A 102 3.07 -9.65 4.23
CA HIS A 102 1.69 -9.66 3.77
C HIS A 102 1.53 -9.18 2.32
N LEU A 103 2.55 -8.50 1.77
CA LEU A 103 2.51 -7.92 0.43
C LEU A 103 3.18 -8.83 -0.60
N ASP A 104 4.35 -9.40 -0.28
CA ASP A 104 5.17 -10.17 -1.23
C ASP A 104 4.48 -11.40 -1.79
N GLN A 105 3.61 -12.04 -1.01
CA GLN A 105 2.81 -13.19 -1.46
C GLN A 105 1.93 -12.86 -2.68
N PHE A 106 1.59 -11.58 -2.86
CA PHE A 106 0.67 -11.14 -3.89
C PHE A 106 1.32 -10.29 -4.97
N ASP A 107 2.54 -9.79 -4.78
CA ASP A 107 3.26 -9.09 -5.84
C ASP A 107 3.95 -10.09 -6.80
N PRO A 108 3.56 -10.14 -8.09
CA PRO A 108 4.21 -11.01 -9.08
C PRO A 108 5.68 -10.66 -9.36
N SER A 109 6.18 -9.49 -8.95
CA SER A 109 7.61 -9.15 -9.08
C SER A 109 8.48 -9.74 -7.97
N GLY A 110 7.88 -10.24 -6.89
CA GLY A 110 8.56 -10.99 -5.82
C GLY A 110 9.52 -10.18 -4.96
N ASP A 111 9.54 -8.85 -5.06
CA ASP A 111 10.44 -8.00 -4.28
C ASP A 111 9.87 -6.57 -4.20
N HIS A 112 8.92 -6.34 -3.28
CA HIS A 112 8.29 -5.03 -3.15
C HIS A 112 9.02 -4.11 -2.17
N ILE A 113 9.86 -4.63 -1.26
CA ILE A 113 10.42 -3.87 -0.14
C ILE A 113 11.89 -4.19 0.11
#